data_AF-A0A6G4WZT4-F1
#
_entry.id   AF-A0A6G4WZT4-F1
#
_cell.length_a   1.000
_cell.length_b   1.000
_cell.length_c   1.000
_cell.angle_alpha   90.00
_cell.angle_beta   90.00
_cell.angle_gamma   90.00
#
_symmetry.space_group_name_H-M   'P 1'
#
loop_
_entity.id
_entity.type
_entity.pdbx_description
1 polymer ?
#
loop_
_entity_poly.entity_id
_entity_poly.type
_entity_poly.pdbx_seq_one_letter_code
_entity_poly.pdbx_strand_id
1 'polypeptide(L)'
;MTSTDDHDPQQRPRSPNGRLLRSVETAERDAAAASLRESGHTFQQIAEELGFCSRGAAHDAVNRALHAIVKKSAEELRQREAERLDGLYEEALSVLERTHYAHSHGRLVLDTDGAPLPDDGPRLAALREMRQVRESYRRLHGLDAAQAADVTVRQTAPPADESDRRERLGAVAAEIARRTASGQAPDAEDLLSE
;
A
#
# COMPACT_ATOMS: atom_id res chain seq x y z
N MET A 1 -15.55 32.25 -41.55
CA MET A 1 -14.18 32.40 -41.00
C MET A 1 -13.99 31.30 -39.97
N THR A 2 -13.73 30.08 -40.43
CA THR A 2 -13.44 28.92 -39.57
C THR A 2 -11.93 28.83 -39.47
N SER A 3 -11.39 29.27 -38.33
CA SER A 3 -9.99 29.12 -37.98
C SER A 3 -9.80 27.65 -37.61
N THR A 4 -9.18 26.89 -38.52
CA THR A 4 -8.72 25.53 -38.26
C THR A 4 -7.52 25.65 -37.32
N ASP A 5 -7.71 25.32 -36.05
CA ASP A 5 -6.60 25.13 -35.12
C ASP A 5 -5.80 23.90 -35.56
N ASP A 6 -4.75 24.17 -36.32
CA ASP A 6 -3.74 23.20 -36.76
C ASP A 6 -2.84 22.85 -35.56
N HIS A 7 -3.32 21.93 -34.72
CA HIS A 7 -2.59 21.47 -33.55
C HIS A 7 -1.57 20.40 -33.95
N ASP A 8 -0.31 20.81 -34.16
CA ASP A 8 0.82 19.93 -34.47
C ASP A 8 0.96 18.82 -33.41
N PRO A 9 0.71 17.54 -33.76
CA PRO A 9 0.72 16.44 -32.80
C PRO A 9 2.11 16.13 -32.22
N GLN A 10 3.18 16.76 -32.73
CA GLN A 10 4.56 16.52 -32.30
C GLN A 10 5.04 17.38 -31.13
N GLN A 11 4.27 18.38 -30.69
CA GLN A 11 4.65 19.31 -29.61
C GLN A 11 4.08 18.96 -28.23
N ARG A 12 3.84 17.67 -27.96
CA ARG A 12 3.38 17.26 -26.63
C ARG A 12 4.52 17.42 -25.62
N PRO A 13 4.31 18.16 -24.52
CA PRO A 13 5.36 18.41 -23.54
C PRO A 13 5.87 17.08 -22.97
N ARG A 14 7.19 16.97 -22.80
CA ARG A 14 7.85 15.76 -22.27
C ARG A 14 8.48 16.08 -20.92
N SER A 15 8.40 15.13 -20.00
CA SER A 15 9.06 15.15 -18.69
C SER A 15 10.58 15.08 -18.89
N PRO A 16 11.41 15.54 -17.92
CA PRO A 16 12.87 15.44 -17.99
C PRO A 16 13.39 14.03 -18.28
N ASN A 17 12.61 12.99 -17.96
CA ASN A 17 12.93 11.58 -18.20
C ASN A 17 12.40 11.05 -19.55
N GLY A 18 12.08 11.93 -20.52
CA GLY A 18 11.59 11.56 -21.85
C GLY A 18 10.15 11.02 -21.91
N ARG A 19 9.47 10.89 -20.78
CA ARG A 19 8.05 10.47 -20.73
C ARG A 19 7.13 11.59 -21.19
N LEU A 20 6.10 11.26 -21.96
CA LEU A 20 5.06 12.22 -22.35
C LEU A 20 4.38 12.79 -21.09
N LEU A 21 4.36 14.12 -20.93
CA LEU A 21 3.57 14.76 -19.89
C LEU A 21 2.09 14.55 -20.23
N ARG A 22 1.31 14.21 -19.21
CA ARG A 22 -0.14 14.09 -19.38
C ARG A 22 -0.71 15.46 -19.71
N SER A 23 -1.31 15.59 -20.89
CA SER A 23 -2.15 16.74 -21.21
C SER A 23 -3.45 16.66 -20.43
N VAL A 24 -4.03 17.82 -20.11
CA VAL A 24 -5.37 17.93 -19.50
C VAL A 24 -6.39 17.15 -20.34
N GLU A 25 -6.33 17.30 -21.67
CA GLU A 25 -7.14 16.56 -22.64
C GLU A 25 -7.05 15.03 -22.50
N THR A 26 -5.88 14.47 -22.16
CA THR A 26 -5.74 13.03 -21.95
C THR A 26 -6.38 12.60 -20.64
N ALA A 27 -6.30 13.43 -19.59
CA ALA A 27 -6.97 13.16 -18.32
C ALA A 27 -8.50 13.26 -18.46
N GLU A 28 -9.01 14.22 -19.23
CA GLU A 28 -10.43 14.37 -19.54
C GLU A 28 -10.96 13.17 -20.35
N ARG A 29 -10.21 12.70 -21.35
CA ARG A 29 -10.56 11.48 -22.09
C ARG A 29 -10.53 10.22 -21.22
N ASP A 30 -9.53 10.08 -20.34
CA ASP A 30 -9.48 8.98 -19.38
C ASP A 30 -10.70 9.02 -18.44
N ALA A 31 -11.11 10.21 -17.95
CA ALA A 31 -12.29 10.39 -17.11
C ALA A 31 -13.59 10.07 -17.85
N ALA A 32 -13.75 10.55 -19.09
CA ALA A 32 -14.90 10.24 -19.93
C ALA A 32 -15.04 8.72 -20.17
N ALA A 33 -13.91 8.02 -20.40
CA ALA A 33 -13.90 6.57 -20.54
C ALA A 33 -14.41 5.86 -19.28
N ALA A 34 -14.03 6.36 -18.10
CA ALA A 34 -14.51 5.82 -16.83
C ALA A 34 -16.02 6.03 -16.62
N SER A 35 -16.54 7.21 -16.98
CA SER A 35 -17.99 7.50 -16.93
C SER A 35 -18.80 6.63 -17.89
N LEU A 36 -18.32 6.41 -19.12
CA LEU A 36 -18.96 5.47 -20.05
C LEU A 36 -18.94 4.05 -19.51
N ARG A 37 -17.85 3.64 -18.84
CA ARG A 37 -17.79 2.33 -18.20
C ARG A 37 -18.78 2.18 -17.05
N GLU A 38 -18.95 3.21 -16.22
CA GLU A 38 -19.93 3.26 -15.13
C GLU A 38 -21.37 3.10 -15.65
N SER A 39 -21.70 3.76 -16.76
CA SER A 39 -23.00 3.65 -17.42
C SER A 39 -23.26 2.30 -18.14
N GLY A 40 -22.30 1.37 -18.08
CA GLY A 40 -22.46 -0.01 -18.56
C GLY A 40 -21.83 -0.31 -19.94
N HIS A 41 -21.25 0.69 -20.62
CA HIS A 41 -20.64 0.49 -21.94
C HIS A 41 -19.46 -0.49 -21.90
N THR A 42 -19.38 -1.38 -22.89
CA THR A 42 -18.23 -2.28 -23.03
C THR A 42 -16.98 -1.51 -23.49
N PHE A 43 -15.79 -2.04 -23.23
CA PHE A 43 -14.54 -1.40 -23.67
C PHE A 43 -14.43 -1.23 -25.18
N GLN A 44 -15.14 -2.05 -25.97
CA GLN A 44 -15.18 -1.92 -27.42
C GLN A 44 -16.01 -0.68 -27.82
N GLN A 45 -17.21 -0.53 -27.23
CA GLN A 45 -18.06 0.64 -27.44
C GLN A 45 -17.37 1.93 -26.99
N ILE A 46 -16.67 1.90 -25.85
CA ILE A 46 -15.89 3.04 -25.36
C ILE A 46 -14.75 3.40 -26.33
N ALA A 47 -14.10 2.40 -26.92
CA ALA A 47 -13.04 2.64 -27.90
C ALA A 47 -13.57 3.30 -29.17
N GLU A 48 -14.73 2.85 -29.65
CA GLU A 48 -15.42 3.43 -30.81
C GLU A 48 -15.91 4.85 -30.53
N GLU A 49 -16.50 5.09 -29.36
CA GLU A 49 -17.09 6.37 -28.97
C GLU A 49 -16.04 7.45 -28.70
N LEU A 50 -14.92 7.10 -28.05
CA LEU A 50 -13.85 8.05 -27.71
C LEU A 50 -12.67 8.04 -28.68
N GLY A 51 -12.76 7.24 -29.75
CA GLY A 51 -11.73 7.16 -30.79
C GLY A 51 -10.42 6.51 -30.34
N PHE A 52 -10.48 5.55 -29.41
CA PHE A 52 -9.30 4.77 -29.04
C PHE A 52 -8.97 3.72 -30.11
N CYS A 53 -7.67 3.49 -30.34
CA CYS A 53 -7.18 2.58 -31.38
C CYS A 53 -7.58 1.13 -31.15
N SER A 54 -7.95 0.76 -29.92
CA SER A 54 -8.36 -0.59 -29.56
C SER A 54 -9.15 -0.63 -28.25
N ARG A 55 -9.88 -1.74 -28.06
CA ARG A 55 -10.49 -2.13 -26.77
C ARG A 55 -9.50 -2.07 -25.60
N GLY A 56 -8.26 -2.49 -25.83
CA GLY A 56 -7.19 -2.48 -24.82
C GLY A 56 -6.84 -1.06 -24.38
N ALA A 57 -6.74 -0.14 -25.34
CA ALA A 57 -6.46 1.27 -25.04
C ALA A 57 -7.58 1.94 -24.22
N ALA A 58 -8.85 1.59 -24.47
CA ALA A 58 -9.98 2.03 -23.66
C ALA A 58 -9.95 1.45 -22.23
N HIS A 59 -9.64 0.16 -22.09
CA HIS A 59 -9.43 -0.47 -20.78
C HIS A 59 -8.33 0.22 -19.97
N ASP A 60 -7.19 0.53 -20.62
CA ASP A 60 -6.09 1.22 -19.97
C ASP A 60 -6.45 2.65 -19.56
N ALA A 61 -7.27 3.35 -20.37
CA ALA A 61 -7.78 4.68 -20.03
C ALA A 61 -8.66 4.67 -18.77
N VAL A 62 -9.58 3.71 -18.67
CA VAL A 62 -10.42 3.51 -17.48
C VAL A 62 -9.55 3.23 -16.24
N ASN A 63 -8.62 2.29 -16.34
CA ASN A 63 -7.75 1.95 -15.20
C ASN A 63 -6.86 3.12 -14.80
N ARG A 64 -6.38 3.92 -15.76
CA ARG A 64 -5.62 5.14 -15.49
C ARG A 64 -6.45 6.17 -14.73
N ALA A 65 -7.70 6.40 -15.10
CA ALA A 65 -8.60 7.31 -14.40
C ALA A 65 -8.87 6.83 -12.96
N LEU A 66 -9.21 5.55 -12.79
CA LEU A 66 -9.43 4.95 -11.47
C LEU A 66 -8.18 5.05 -10.58
N HIS A 67 -7.01 4.72 -11.12
CA HIS A 67 -5.76 4.82 -10.38
C HIS A 67 -5.42 6.28 -10.03
N ALA A 68 -5.70 7.23 -10.91
CA ALA A 68 -5.51 8.66 -10.63
C ALA A 68 -6.42 9.14 -9.50
N ILE A 69 -7.70 8.71 -9.48
CA ILE A 69 -8.65 9.01 -8.40
C ILE A 69 -8.14 8.44 -7.07
N VAL A 70 -7.80 7.14 -7.03
CA VAL A 70 -7.28 6.49 -5.82
C VAL A 70 -6.02 7.18 -5.31
N LYS A 71 -5.09 7.51 -6.22
CA LYS A 71 -3.85 8.21 -5.88
C LYS A 71 -4.13 9.58 -5.28
N LYS A 72 -5.01 10.38 -5.91
CA LYS A 72 -5.41 11.70 -5.40
C LYS A 72 -6.03 11.59 -4.01
N SER A 73 -6.99 10.68 -3.81
CA SER A 73 -7.61 10.45 -2.50
C SER A 73 -6.59 10.04 -1.44
N ALA A 74 -5.63 9.20 -1.79
CA ALA A 74 -4.54 8.79 -0.89
C ALA A 74 -3.57 9.95 -0.59
N GLU A 75 -3.32 10.83 -1.55
CA GLU A 75 -2.53 12.07 -1.35
C GLU A 75 -3.26 13.05 -0.44
N GLU A 76 -4.54 13.30 -0.66
CA GLU A 76 -5.37 14.16 0.19
C GLU A 76 -5.46 13.63 1.62
N LEU A 77 -5.57 12.30 1.80
CA LEU A 77 -5.57 11.70 3.13
C LEU A 77 -4.22 11.93 3.83
N ARG A 78 -3.10 11.70 3.14
CA ARG A 78 -1.76 11.99 3.68
C ARG A 78 -1.60 13.46 4.04
N GLN A 79 -2.12 14.36 3.21
CA GLN A 79 -2.06 15.80 3.47
C GLN A 79 -2.86 16.19 4.72
N ARG A 80 -4.10 15.72 4.88
CA ARG A 80 -4.90 15.99 6.08
C ARG A 80 -4.25 15.44 7.35
N GLU A 81 -3.61 14.28 7.26
CA GLU A 81 -2.92 13.70 8.41
C GLU A 81 -1.64 14.47 8.75
N ALA A 82 -0.91 14.96 7.74
CA ALA A 82 0.18 15.90 7.95
C ALA A 82 -0.30 17.17 8.66
N GLU A 83 -1.39 17.80 8.22
CA GLU A 83 -1.93 19.00 8.87
C GLU A 83 -2.27 18.78 10.36
N ARG A 84 -2.79 17.60 10.72
CA ARG A 84 -3.04 17.25 12.13
C ARG A 84 -1.74 17.11 12.92
N LEU A 85 -0.74 16.46 12.33
CA LEU A 85 0.57 16.29 12.96
C LEU A 85 1.29 17.64 13.12
N ASP A 86 1.15 18.57 12.18
CA ASP A 86 1.68 19.93 12.28
C ASP A 86 1.04 20.67 13.46
N GLY A 87 -0.29 20.58 13.62
CA GLY A 87 -0.99 21.16 14.77
C GLY A 87 -0.50 20.62 16.11
N LEU A 88 -0.31 19.30 16.22
CA LEU A 88 0.26 18.69 17.43
C LEU A 88 1.70 19.15 17.69
N TYR A 89 2.49 19.33 16.64
CA TYR A 89 3.86 19.83 16.75
C TYR A 89 3.89 21.27 17.26
N GLU A 90 3.01 22.14 16.73
CA GLU A 90 2.88 23.53 17.16
C GLU A 90 2.44 23.63 18.63
N GLU A 91 1.50 22.80 19.07
CA GLU A 91 1.09 22.74 20.48
C GLU A 91 2.24 22.33 21.40
N ALA A 92 2.97 21.27 21.03
CA ALA A 92 4.14 20.83 21.79
C ALA A 92 5.26 21.90 21.80
N LEU A 93 5.48 22.57 20.67
CA LEU A 93 6.42 23.69 20.57
C LEU A 93 6.01 24.84 21.51
N SER A 94 4.72 25.18 21.56
CA SER A 94 4.21 26.19 22.49
C SER A 94 4.49 25.82 23.95
N VAL A 95 4.40 24.54 24.32
CA VAL A 95 4.81 24.08 25.66
C VAL A 95 6.31 24.26 25.83
N LEU A 96 7.13 23.86 24.85
CA LEU A 96 8.59 23.96 24.95
C LEU A 96 9.08 25.40 25.16
N GLU A 97 8.49 26.36 24.46
CA GLU A 97 8.87 27.78 24.48
C GLU A 97 8.47 28.50 25.77
N ARG A 98 7.46 27.98 26.50
CA ARG A 98 7.03 28.57 27.77
C ARG A 98 8.08 28.37 28.87
N THR A 99 8.08 29.29 29.82
CA THR A 99 8.79 29.13 31.09
C THR A 99 7.94 28.30 32.04
N HIS A 100 8.53 27.25 32.62
CA HIS A 100 7.88 26.38 33.57
C HIS A 100 8.61 26.42 34.91
N TYR A 101 7.82 26.30 35.98
CA TYR A 101 8.33 26.32 37.35
C TYR A 101 7.90 25.07 38.10
N ALA A 102 8.76 24.61 39.00
CA ALA A 102 8.53 23.41 39.77
C ALA A 102 7.38 23.61 40.76
N HIS A 103 6.52 22.59 40.85
CA HIS A 103 5.42 22.54 41.81
C HIS A 103 5.50 21.27 42.65
N SER A 104 5.23 21.38 43.95
CA SER A 104 5.14 20.23 44.87
C SER A 104 3.87 20.37 45.71
N HIS A 105 3.05 19.31 45.74
CA HIS A 105 1.74 19.31 46.42
C HIS A 105 0.85 20.53 46.08
N GLY A 106 0.88 20.98 44.82
CA GLY A 106 0.11 22.13 44.35
C GLY A 106 0.66 23.50 44.75
N ARG A 107 1.86 23.58 45.33
CA ARG A 107 2.54 24.83 45.70
C ARG A 107 3.78 25.04 44.83
N LEU A 108 4.03 26.30 44.48
CA LEU A 108 5.24 26.72 43.77
C LEU A 108 6.48 26.46 44.63
N VAL A 109 7.50 25.84 44.05
CA VAL A 109 8.80 25.62 44.70
C VAL A 109 9.68 26.85 44.48
N LEU A 110 10.30 27.35 45.54
CA LEU A 110 11.23 28.47 45.52
C LEU A 110 12.66 27.98 45.79
N ASP A 111 13.64 28.64 45.20
CA ASP A 111 15.07 28.41 45.44
C ASP A 111 15.56 29.13 46.72
N THR A 112 16.84 28.99 47.06
CA THR A 112 17.47 29.59 48.27
C THR A 112 17.34 31.11 48.33
N ASP A 113 17.23 31.76 47.18
CA ASP A 113 17.08 33.22 47.06
C ASP A 113 15.60 33.68 47.05
N GLY A 114 14.65 32.74 47.23
CA GLY A 114 13.21 33.03 47.20
C GLY A 114 12.61 33.19 45.79
N ALA A 115 13.40 32.99 44.74
CA ALA A 115 12.94 33.00 43.35
C ALA A 115 12.25 31.67 42.97
N PRO A 116 11.26 31.66 42.06
CA PRO A 116 10.66 30.42 41.56
C PRO A 116 11.69 29.48 40.91
N LEU A 117 11.72 28.22 41.33
CA LEU A 117 12.63 27.22 40.81
C LEU A 117 12.19 26.78 39.40
N PRO A 118 13.03 26.91 38.36
CA PRO A 118 12.70 26.43 37.01
C PRO A 118 12.48 24.91 36.95
N ASP A 119 11.57 24.47 36.08
CA ASP A 119 11.31 23.06 35.82
C ASP A 119 11.45 22.73 34.33
N ASP A 120 12.37 21.84 34.00
CA ASP A 120 12.56 21.36 32.62
C ASP A 120 11.70 20.12 32.30
N GLY A 121 10.96 19.57 33.27
CA GLY A 121 10.08 18.41 33.09
C GLY A 121 9.07 18.59 31.95
N PRO A 122 8.26 19.67 31.93
CA PRO A 122 7.34 19.95 30.82
C PRO A 122 8.03 20.12 29.47
N ARG A 123 9.25 20.69 29.44
CA ARG A 123 10.04 20.84 28.21
C ARG A 123 10.51 19.49 27.69
N LEU A 124 11.03 18.62 28.55
CA LEU A 124 11.42 17.27 28.18
C LEU A 124 10.22 16.44 27.71
N ALA A 125 9.04 16.64 28.31
CA ALA A 125 7.81 16.02 27.85
C ALA A 125 7.45 16.49 26.42
N ALA A 126 7.45 17.80 26.18
CA ALA A 126 7.20 18.35 24.84
C ALA A 126 8.18 17.80 23.79
N LEU A 127 9.48 17.72 24.10
CA LEU A 127 10.48 17.14 23.20
C LEU A 127 10.20 15.68 22.83
N ARG A 128 9.69 14.88 23.78
CA ARG A 128 9.30 13.48 23.51
C ARG A 128 8.12 13.41 22.54
N GLU A 129 7.09 14.22 22.77
CA GLU A 129 5.92 14.29 21.87
C GLU A 129 6.34 14.76 20.46
N MET A 130 7.17 15.79 20.36
CA MET A 130 7.72 16.27 19.09
C MET A 130 8.50 15.17 18.35
N ARG A 131 9.30 14.36 19.06
CA ARG A 131 10.01 13.21 18.47
C ARG A 131 9.02 12.17 17.91
N GLN A 132 7.95 11.87 18.64
CA GLN A 132 6.91 10.93 18.22
C GLN A 132 6.09 11.43 17.02
N VAL A 133 5.79 12.72 16.98
CA VAL A 133 5.17 13.37 15.81
C VAL A 133 6.07 13.22 14.59
N ARG A 134 7.37 13.48 14.72
CA ARG A 134 8.34 13.33 13.61
C ARG A 134 8.50 11.88 13.15
N GLU A 135 8.41 10.90 14.04
CA GLU A 135 8.34 9.47 13.66
C GLU A 135 7.07 9.16 12.85
N SER A 136 5.95 9.75 13.21
CA SER A 136 4.69 9.56 12.48
C SER A 136 4.74 10.18 11.08
N TYR A 137 5.36 11.36 10.91
CA TYR A 137 5.67 11.92 9.60
C TYR A 137 6.50 11.00 8.73
N ARG A 138 7.60 10.46 9.27
CA ARG A 138 8.48 9.58 8.50
C ARG A 138 7.76 8.33 8.02
N ARG A 139 6.90 7.76 8.85
CA ARG A 139 6.04 6.63 8.46
C ARG A 139 4.99 7.03 7.41
N LEU A 140 4.32 8.17 7.58
CA LEU A 140 3.31 8.67 6.65
C LEU A 140 3.86 8.88 5.23
N HIS A 141 5.11 9.34 5.13
CA HIS A 141 5.81 9.56 3.87
C HIS A 141 6.71 8.40 3.44
N GLY A 142 6.75 7.30 4.19
CA GLY A 142 7.56 6.12 3.87
C GLY A 142 9.07 6.36 3.92
N LEU A 143 9.54 7.38 4.64
CA LEU A 143 10.97 7.70 4.77
C LEU A 143 11.75 6.64 5.55
N ASP A 144 11.05 5.84 6.37
CA ASP A 144 11.64 4.74 7.15
C ASP A 144 11.56 3.37 6.43
N ALA A 145 11.04 3.33 5.20
CA ALA A 145 10.98 2.08 4.44
C ALA A 145 12.41 1.67 4.05
N ALA A 146 12.98 0.69 4.76
CA ALA A 146 14.13 -0.06 4.27
C ALA A 146 13.80 -0.62 2.88
N GLN A 147 14.72 -0.49 1.93
CA GLN A 147 14.60 -1.11 0.59
C GLN A 147 14.16 -2.56 0.78
N ALA A 148 12.91 -2.87 0.45
CA ALA A 148 12.40 -4.23 0.54
C ALA A 148 13.27 -5.09 -0.39
N ALA A 149 14.09 -5.96 0.20
CA ALA A 149 14.81 -6.96 -0.56
C ALA A 149 13.78 -7.79 -1.32
N ASP A 150 14.00 -7.95 -2.63
CA ASP A 150 13.19 -8.79 -3.49
C ASP A 150 13.27 -10.23 -2.98
N VAL A 151 12.30 -10.64 -2.17
CA VAL A 151 12.18 -12.03 -1.73
C VAL A 151 11.58 -12.81 -2.89
N THR A 152 12.45 -13.22 -3.81
CA THR A 152 12.10 -14.28 -4.76
C THR A 152 11.90 -15.56 -3.96
N VAL A 153 10.64 -15.87 -3.63
CA VAL A 153 10.25 -17.20 -3.14
C VAL A 153 10.43 -18.16 -4.30
N ARG A 154 11.61 -18.77 -4.38
CA ARG A 154 11.82 -19.94 -5.22
C ARG A 154 10.94 -21.04 -4.63
N GLN A 155 9.80 -21.32 -5.25
CA GLN A 155 9.09 -22.56 -5.01
C GLN A 155 10.05 -23.68 -5.38
N THR A 156 10.76 -24.24 -4.40
CA THR A 156 11.35 -25.56 -4.56
C THR A 156 10.18 -26.50 -4.76
N ALA A 157 10.16 -27.15 -5.92
CA ALA A 157 9.26 -28.26 -6.18
C ALA A 157 9.23 -29.19 -4.96
N PRO A 158 8.05 -29.72 -4.57
CA PRO A 158 7.97 -30.67 -3.48
C PRO A 158 9.01 -31.78 -3.71
N PRO A 159 9.74 -32.21 -2.67
CA PRO A 159 10.74 -33.27 -2.82
C PRO A 159 10.07 -34.47 -3.50
N ALA A 160 10.76 -35.07 -4.47
CA ALA A 160 10.27 -36.14 -5.36
C ALA A 160 9.71 -37.38 -4.63
N ASP A 161 9.88 -37.45 -3.31
CA ASP A 161 9.47 -38.55 -2.45
C ASP A 161 7.95 -38.61 -2.19
N GLU A 162 7.19 -37.51 -2.38
CA GLU A 162 5.75 -37.51 -2.12
C GLU A 162 4.93 -38.19 -3.23
N SER A 163 5.42 -38.13 -4.48
CA SER A 163 4.83 -38.85 -5.61
C SER A 163 5.02 -40.36 -5.45
N ASP A 164 6.23 -40.79 -5.06
CA ASP A 164 6.55 -42.19 -4.79
C ASP A 164 5.75 -42.71 -3.58
N ARG A 165 5.57 -41.90 -2.53
CA ARG A 165 4.77 -42.27 -1.37
C ARG A 165 3.28 -42.43 -1.73
N ARG A 166 2.72 -41.56 -2.57
CA ARG A 166 1.34 -41.69 -3.07
C ARG A 166 1.15 -42.91 -3.96
N GLU A 167 2.11 -43.19 -4.84
CA GLU A 167 2.06 -44.35 -5.71
C GLU A 167 2.15 -45.65 -4.92
N ARG A 168 3.04 -45.72 -3.91
CA ARG A 168 3.14 -46.84 -2.98
C ARG A 168 1.86 -47.05 -2.17
N LEU A 169 1.27 -45.98 -1.62
CA LEU A 169 0.01 -46.07 -0.87
C LEU A 169 -1.16 -46.50 -1.76
N GLY A 170 -1.20 -46.02 -3.01
CA GLY A 170 -2.19 -46.46 -4.00
C GLY A 170 -2.04 -47.94 -4.38
N ALA A 171 -0.80 -48.41 -4.55
CA ALA A 171 -0.49 -49.80 -4.84
C ALA A 171 -0.87 -50.74 -3.68
N VAL A 172 -0.59 -50.34 -2.44
CA VAL A 172 -0.97 -51.10 -1.23
C VAL A 172 -2.49 -51.14 -1.08
N ALA A 173 -3.19 -50.03 -1.29
CA ALA A 173 -4.65 -50.00 -1.24
C ALA A 173 -5.31 -50.89 -2.33
N ALA A 174 -4.75 -50.89 -3.54
CA ALA A 174 -5.21 -51.76 -4.63
C ALA A 174 -4.96 -53.25 -4.33
N GLU A 175 -3.85 -53.58 -3.69
CA GLU A 175 -3.54 -54.96 -3.28
C GLU A 175 -4.46 -55.45 -2.17
N ILE A 176 -4.75 -54.62 -1.17
CA ILE A 176 -5.74 -54.92 -0.12
C ILE A 176 -7.12 -55.13 -0.73
N ALA A 177 -7.52 -54.30 -1.71
CA ALA A 177 -8.79 -54.45 -2.42
C ALA A 177 -8.87 -55.76 -3.24
N ARG A 178 -7.76 -56.19 -3.85
CA ARG A 178 -7.70 -57.47 -4.59
C ARG A 178 -7.83 -58.68 -3.65
N ARG A 179 -7.14 -58.68 -2.50
CA ARG A 179 -7.17 -59.78 -1.52
C ARG A 179 -8.52 -59.92 -0.81
N THR A 180 -9.16 -58.78 -0.52
CA THR A 180 -10.51 -58.77 0.05
C THR A 180 -11.56 -59.26 -0.96
N ALA A 181 -11.41 -58.96 -2.26
CA ALA A 181 -12.27 -59.48 -3.31
C ALA A 181 -12.11 -60.98 -3.60
N SER A 182 -10.94 -61.57 -3.32
CA SER A 182 -10.70 -63.02 -3.44
C SER A 182 -11.13 -63.83 -2.21
N GLY A 183 -11.75 -63.20 -1.21
CA GLY A 183 -12.30 -63.88 -0.02
C GLY A 183 -11.26 -64.33 1.01
N GLN A 184 -10.03 -63.82 0.93
CA GLN A 184 -8.95 -64.15 1.85
C GLN A 184 -8.74 -62.95 2.78
N ALA A 185 -9.20 -63.05 4.03
CA ALA A 185 -9.02 -62.00 5.01
C ALA A 185 -7.53 -61.81 5.31
N PRO A 186 -7.01 -60.57 5.35
CA PRO A 186 -5.62 -60.35 5.72
C PRO A 186 -5.46 -60.53 7.23
N ASP A 187 -4.63 -61.50 7.65
CA ASP A 187 -4.16 -61.58 9.03
C ASP A 187 -3.24 -60.38 9.31
N ALA A 188 -3.49 -59.70 10.42
CA ALA A 188 -2.86 -58.41 10.75
C ALA A 188 -1.33 -58.50 10.98
N GLU A 189 -0.75 -59.69 11.06
CA GLU A 189 0.67 -59.90 11.35
C GLU A 189 1.57 -59.79 10.10
N ASP A 190 1.05 -59.96 8.88
CA ASP A 190 1.86 -59.91 7.64
C ASP A 190 2.12 -58.47 7.13
N LEU A 191 1.47 -57.45 7.68
CA LEU A 191 1.56 -56.06 7.20
C LEU A 191 2.63 -55.21 7.90
N LEU A 192 3.39 -55.78 8.84
CA LEU A 192 4.43 -55.08 9.61
C LEU A 192 5.84 -55.64 9.43
N SER A 193 6.04 -56.59 8.51
CA SER A 193 7.37 -57.11 8.19
C SER A 193 7.83 -56.63 6.82
N GLU A 194 8.53 -55.48 6.84
CA GLU A 194 9.65 -55.00 5.99
C GLU A 194 9.65 -53.46 5.85
#